data_AF-A0A967LQE4-F1
#
_entry.id   AF-A0A967LQE4-F1
#
_cell.length_a   1.000
_cell.length_b   1.000
_cell.length_c   1.000
_cell.angle_alpha   90.00
_cell.angle_beta   90.00
_cell.angle_gamma   90.00
#
_symmetry.space_group_name_H-M   'P 1'
#
loop_
_entity.id
_entity.type
_entity.pdbx_description
1 polymer ?
#
loop_
_entity_poly.entity_id
_entity_poly.type
_entity_poly.pdbx_seq_one_letter_code
_entity_poly.pdbx_strand_id
1 'polypeptide(L)' 'MNTFDDKVECADHGLQDATYVCCHLVESLNTGQQVGFFYASEPRGDAWCASCEEVRIREGGESAIGTMRLRPLPMLH' A
#
# COMPACT_ATOMS: atom_id res chain seq x y z
N MET A 1 12.56 18.13 -19.37
CA MET A 1 12.06 16.94 -18.65
C MET A 1 11.28 17.44 -17.45
N ASN A 2 9.98 17.14 -17.35
CA ASN A 2 9.15 17.58 -16.24
C ASN A 2 9.43 16.64 -15.04
N THR A 3 10.22 17.11 -14.09
CA THR A 3 10.40 16.49 -12.78
C THR A 3 9.12 16.72 -11.99
N PHE A 4 8.18 15.79 -12.07
CA PHE A 4 7.04 15.76 -11.17
C PHE A 4 7.57 15.42 -9.78
N ASP A 5 7.71 16.45 -8.95
CA ASP A 5 7.94 16.32 -7.51
C ASP A 5 6.63 15.76 -6.94
N ASP A 6 6.45 14.44 -7.00
CA ASP A 6 5.29 13.72 -6.46
C ASP A 6 5.37 13.74 -4.93
N LYS A 7 5.28 14.94 -4.35
CA LYS A 7 5.27 15.18 -2.92
C LYS A 7 3.86 15.54 -2.48
N VAL A 8 3.47 15.09 -1.30
CA VAL A 8 2.23 15.45 -0.62
C VAL A 8 2.55 16.07 0.73
N GLU A 9 1.79 17.11 1.11
CA GLU A 9 1.89 17.69 2.45
C GLU A 9 0.94 16.96 3.40
N CYS A 10 1.53 16.20 4.33
CA CYS A 10 0.80 15.56 5.41
C CYS A 10 0.73 16.53 6.60
N ALA A 11 -0.46 16.78 7.12
CA ALA A 11 -0.64 17.67 8.28
C ALA A 11 0.18 17.25 9.52
N ASP A 12 0.42 15.94 9.69
CA ASP A 12 1.20 15.39 10.81
C ASP A 12 2.70 15.25 10.52
N HIS A 13 3.09 15.05 9.26
CA HIS A 13 4.45 14.62 8.89
C HIS A 13 5.15 15.56 7.88
N GLY A 14 4.52 16.67 7.50
CA GLY A 14 5.02 17.63 6.52
C GLY A 14 5.11 17.05 5.11
N LEU A 15 6.05 17.57 4.31
CA LEU A 15 6.24 17.17 2.91
C LEU A 15 6.82 15.74 2.82
N GLN A 16 6.12 14.85 2.13
CA GLN A 16 6.46 13.43 1.98
C GLN A 16 6.35 12.99 0.53
N ASP A 17 7.09 11.94 0.13
CA ASP A 17 6.86 11.28 -1.16
C ASP A 17 5.44 10.71 -1.22
N ALA A 18 4.76 11.01 -2.32
CA ALA A 18 3.45 10.48 -2.64
C ALA A 18 3.56 8.97 -2.88
N THR A 19 2.54 8.25 -2.48
CA THR A 19 2.41 6.81 -2.64
C THR A 19 0.94 6.48 -2.88
N TYR A 20 0.68 5.39 -3.58
CA TYR A 20 -0.68 4.96 -3.88
C TYR A 20 -1.07 3.75 -3.01
N VAL A 21 -2.26 3.80 -2.45
CA VAL A 21 -2.83 2.71 -1.65
C VAL A 21 -4.11 2.24 -2.33
N CYS A 22 -4.29 0.92 -2.48
CA CYS A 22 -5.49 0.40 -3.12
C CYS A 22 -6.74 0.73 -2.28
N CYS A 23 -7.84 1.08 -2.96
CA CYS A 23 -9.09 1.43 -2.29
C CYS A 23 -9.65 0.31 -1.42
N HIS A 24 -9.42 -0.97 -1.78
CA HIS A 24 -9.85 -2.12 -0.98
C HIS A 24 -9.16 -2.19 0.40
N LEU A 25 -7.92 -1.73 0.52
CA LEU A 25 -7.26 -1.61 1.83
C LEU A 25 -7.95 -0.54 2.68
N VAL A 26 -8.27 0.61 2.09
CA VAL A 26 -9.00 1.68 2.80
C VAL A 26 -10.39 1.22 3.21
N GLU A 27 -11.11 0.51 2.34
CA GLU A 27 -12.42 -0.05 2.65
C GLU A 27 -12.36 -1.08 3.79
N SER A 28 -11.31 -1.91 3.82
CA SER A 28 -11.10 -2.91 4.87
C SER A 28 -11.00 -2.30 6.27
N LEU A 29 -10.53 -1.06 6.39
CA LEU A 29 -10.49 -0.33 7.67
C LEU A 29 -11.89 -0.01 8.19
N ASN A 30 -12.85 0.20 7.30
CA ASN A 30 -14.25 0.48 7.65
C ASN A 30 -15.04 -0.80 7.92
N THR A 31 -14.75 -1.87 7.18
CA THR A 31 -15.51 -3.14 7.25
C THR A 31 -14.92 -4.14 8.25
N GLY A 32 -13.65 -3.99 8.62
CA GLY A 32 -12.91 -4.96 9.44
C GLY A 32 -12.57 -6.26 8.71
N GLN A 33 -12.81 -6.35 7.39
CA GLN A 33 -12.52 -7.55 6.62
C GLN A 33 -11.02 -7.68 6.32
N GLN A 34 -10.46 -8.87 6.50
CA GLN A 34 -9.05 -9.12 6.15
C GLN A 34 -8.92 -9.34 4.63
N VAL A 35 -8.18 -8.46 3.95
CA VAL A 35 -8.03 -8.49 2.47
C VAL A 35 -6.60 -8.81 1.99
N GLY A 36 -5.68 -9.11 2.92
CA GLY A 36 -4.25 -9.24 2.63
C GLY A 36 -3.56 -7.89 2.39
N PHE A 37 -2.22 -7.86 2.46
CA PHE A 37 -1.44 -6.63 2.35
C PHE A 37 -0.10 -6.89 1.66
N PHE A 38 0.12 -6.20 0.55
CA PHE A 38 1.34 -6.23 -0.27
C PHE A 38 1.82 -4.79 -0.47
N TYR A 39 3.13 -4.60 -0.64
CA TYR A 39 3.69 -3.29 -0.92
C TYR A 39 4.98 -3.40 -1.74
N ALA A 40 5.24 -2.38 -2.55
CA ALA A 40 6.48 -2.28 -3.33
C ALA A 40 7.66 -1.93 -2.42
N SER A 41 8.81 -2.56 -2.69
CA SER A 41 10.07 -2.30 -1.98
C SER A 41 10.73 -1.03 -2.52
N GLU A 42 10.44 0.10 -1.90
CA GLU A 42 11.13 1.39 -1.97
C GLU A 42 10.68 2.18 -0.72
N PRO A 43 11.39 3.23 -0.27
CA PRO A 43 10.80 4.14 0.71
C PRO A 43 9.45 4.66 0.20
N ARG A 44 8.37 4.30 0.92
CA ARG A 44 6.96 4.61 0.57
C ARG A 44 6.47 4.02 -0.77
N GLY A 45 6.79 2.76 -1.06
CA GLY A 45 6.21 2.04 -2.20
C GLY A 45 4.68 1.86 -2.12
N ASP A 46 4.04 1.75 -3.28
CA ASP A 46 2.59 1.53 -3.39
C ASP A 46 2.15 0.28 -2.61
N ALA A 47 0.92 0.28 -2.09
CA ALA A 47 0.36 -0.82 -1.33
C ALA A 47 -0.97 -1.32 -1.89
N TRP A 48 -1.19 -2.63 -1.90
CA TRP A 48 -2.39 -3.26 -2.46
C TRP A 48 -2.82 -4.54 -1.72
N CYS A 49 -4.05 -4.98 -1.97
CA CYS A 49 -4.64 -6.16 -1.34
C CYS A 49 -4.37 -7.45 -2.15
N ALA A 50 -4.71 -8.62 -1.58
CA ALA A 50 -4.49 -9.91 -2.23
C ALA A 50 -5.20 -10.06 -3.57
N SER A 51 -6.44 -9.58 -3.70
CA SER A 51 -7.16 -9.65 -4.97
C SER A 51 -6.49 -8.80 -6.06
N CYS A 52 -5.96 -7.62 -5.70
CA CYS A 52 -5.19 -6.79 -6.63
C CYS A 52 -3.84 -7.43 -6.99
N GLU A 53 -3.21 -8.17 -6.07
CA GLU A 53 -2.00 -8.94 -6.35
C GLU A 53 -2.26 -10.03 -7.39
N GLU A 54 -3.38 -10.75 -7.30
CA GLU A 54 -3.77 -11.76 -8.29
C GLU A 54 -3.96 -11.17 -9.68
N VAL A 55 -4.58 -9.98 -9.78
CA VAL A 55 -4.69 -9.26 -11.05
C VAL A 55 -3.30 -8.89 -11.56
N ARG A 56 -2.43 -8.34 -10.69
CA ARG A 56 -1.08 -7.93 -11.06
C ARG A 56 -0.27 -9.10 -11.64
N ILE A 57 -0.32 -10.26 -11.00
CA ILE A 57 0.33 -11.49 -11.47
C ILE A 57 -0.28 -11.95 -12.80
N ARG A 58 -1.61 -11.93 -12.94
CA ARG A 58 -2.30 -12.31 -14.18
C ARG A 58 -1.90 -11.45 -15.37
N GLU A 59 -1.68 -10.16 -15.13
CA GLU A 59 -1.25 -9.19 -16.14
C GLU A 59 0.29 -9.18 -16.35
N GLY A 60 1.01 -10.17 -15.80
CA GLY A 60 2.45 -10.35 -16.01
C GLY A 60 3.37 -9.66 -15.01
N GLY A 61 2.83 -9.15 -13.90
CA GLY A 61 3.60 -8.63 -12.79
C GLY A 61 4.34 -9.73 -12.01
N GLU A 62 5.51 -9.40 -11.49
CA GLU A 62 6.25 -10.29 -10.60
C GLU A 62 5.54 -10.40 -9.25
N SER A 63 5.48 -11.61 -8.71
CA SER A 63 4.82 -11.83 -7.44
C SER A 63 5.60 -11.20 -6.29
N ALA A 64 4.91 -10.45 -5.44
CA ALA A 64 5.48 -9.80 -4.27
C ALA A 64 5.68 -10.78 -3.08
N ILE A 65 5.92 -12.08 -3.34
CA ILE A 65 6.13 -13.12 -2.32
C ILE A 65 7.46 -12.97 -1.56
N GLY A 66 7.65 -11.87 -0.83
CA GLY A 66 8.87 -11.60 -0.07
C GLY A 66 8.73 -10.68 1.13
N THR A 67 7.58 -10.01 1.34
CA THR A 67 7.44 -8.94 2.34
C THR A 67 6.24 -9.12 3.28
N MET A 68 5.89 -10.37 3.62
CA MET A 68 4.84 -10.64 4.62
C MET A 68 5.37 -10.39 6.04
N ARG A 69 5.39 -9.13 6.48
CA ARG A 69 5.39 -8.77 7.90
C ARG A 69 4.00 -8.29 8.29
N LEU A 70 3.15 -9.23 8.70
CA LEU A 70 2.01 -8.93 9.53
C LEU A 70 2.54 -8.26 10.81
N ARG A 71 2.64 -6.93 10.84
CA ARG A 71 2.68 -6.25 12.14
C ARG A 71 1.27 -6.38 12.70
N PRO A 72 1.08 -6.97 13.90
CA PRO A 72 -0.22 -6.91 14.55
C PRO A 72 -0.61 -5.43 14.63
N LEU A 73 -1.80 -5.10 14.14
CA LEU A 73 -2.41 -3.80 14.38
C LEU A 73 -2.32 -3.57 15.89
N PRO A 74 -1.70 -2.47 16.38
CA PRO A 74 -1.80 -2.16 17.79
C PRO A 74 -3.29 -1.98 18.06
N MET A 75 -3.84 -2.85 18.91
CA MET A 75 -5.14 -2.65 19.51
C MET A 75 -5.07 -1.26 20.16
N LEU A 76 -5.75 -0.29 19.56
CA LEU A 76 -6.01 1.00 20.17
C LEU A 76 -6.79 0.69 21.47
N HIS A 77 -6.12 0.86 22.61
CA HIS A 77 -6.73 0.86 23.93
C HIS A 77 -7.05 2.30 24.33
#